data_AF-A0A7Y1ST25-F1
#
_entry.id   AF-A0A7Y1ST25-F1
#
_cell.length_a   1.000
_cell.length_b   1.000
_cell.length_c   1.000
_cell.angle_alpha   90.00
_cell.angle_beta   90.00
_cell.angle_gamma   90.00
#
_symmetry.space_group_name_H-M   'P 1'
#
loop_
_entity.id
_entity.type
_entity.pdbx_description
1 polymer ?
#
loop_
_entity_poly.entity_id
_entity_poly.type
_entity_poly.pdbx_seq_one_letter_code
_entity_poly.pdbx_strand_id
1 'polypeptide(L)'
;MSLRRLADRAGISNPYLSQIERGLRKPSAEILKSLARALSIQAESMYVRAGLLDEGFSPPTVVEAVEADPVLSTRQKQVLLELYRTLIESTAAGPEEEEKQ
;
A
#
# COMPACT_ATOMS: atom_id res chain seq x y z
N MET A 1 -7.66 13.59 14.53
CA MET A 1 -7.61 12.35 15.35
C MET A 1 -6.67 12.61 16.53
N SER A 2 -6.98 12.16 17.75
CA SER A 2 -6.07 12.32 18.91
C SER A 2 -5.06 11.17 19.03
N LEU A 3 -3.89 11.42 19.66
CA LEU A 3 -2.89 10.37 19.92
C LEU A 3 -3.46 9.20 20.72
N ARG A 4 -4.38 9.45 21.65
CA ARG A 4 -5.07 8.39 22.40
C ARG A 4 -5.90 7.50 21.50
N ARG A 5 -6.74 8.09 20.64
CA ARG A 5 -7.53 7.32 19.68
C ARG A 5 -6.66 6.56 18.68
N LEU A 6 -5.51 7.10 18.28
CA LEU A 6 -4.56 6.39 17.43
C LEU A 6 -3.94 5.20 18.15
N ALA A 7 -3.50 5.38 19.40
CA ALA A 7 -2.95 4.31 20.23
C ALA A 7 -3.95 3.15 20.36
N ASP A 8 -5.20 3.47 20.69
CA ASP A 8 -6.29 2.50 20.82
C ASP A 8 -6.52 1.74 19.50
N ARG A 9 -6.60 2.45 18.36
CA ARG A 9 -6.78 1.84 17.02
C ARG A 9 -5.58 1.01 16.56
N ALA A 10 -4.36 1.40 16.95
CA ALA A 10 -3.13 0.70 16.60
C ALA A 10 -2.81 -0.46 17.56
N GLY A 11 -3.59 -0.64 18.64
CA GLY A 11 -3.38 -1.69 19.63
C GLY A 11 -2.12 -1.49 20.48
N ILE A 12 -1.71 -0.24 20.70
CA ILE A 12 -0.51 0.11 21.49
C ILE A 12 -0.87 1.06 22.62
N SER A 13 -0.01 1.14 23.64
CA SER A 13 -0.26 2.05 24.75
C SER A 13 -0.03 3.51 24.35
N ASN A 14 -0.89 4.42 24.84
CA ASN A 14 -0.73 5.85 24.61
C ASN A 14 0.62 6.42 25.12
N PRO A 15 1.15 6.01 26.29
CA PRO A 15 2.49 6.42 26.72
C PRO A 15 3.59 6.02 25.73
N TYR A 16 3.52 4.81 25.17
CA TYR A 16 4.50 4.33 24.19
C TYR A 16 4.42 5.11 22.87
N LEU A 17 3.21 5.37 22.36
CA LEU A 17 3.01 6.22 21.19
C LEU A 17 3.52 7.66 21.40
N SER A 18 3.32 8.24 22.59
CA SER A 18 3.86 9.56 22.92
C SER A 18 5.40 9.60 22.95
N GLN A 19 6.06 8.49 23.31
CA GLN A 19 7.52 8.40 23.21
C GLN A 19 8.00 8.36 21.75
N ILE A 20 7.27 7.66 20.89
CA ILE A 20 7.56 7.59 19.45
C ILE A 20 7.39 8.97 18.80
N GLU A 21 6.28 9.66 19.08
CA GLU A 21 5.99 10.99 18.51
C GLU A 21 7.02 12.06 18.89
N ARG A 22 7.62 11.96 20.08
CA ARG A 22 8.72 12.82 20.53
C ARG A 22 10.11 12.37 20.07
N GLY A 23 10.21 11.31 19.26
CA GLY A 23 11.48 10.75 18.81
C GLY A 23 12.32 10.07 19.90
N LEU A 24 11.76 9.82 21.09
CA LEU A 24 12.45 9.18 22.21
C LEU A 24 12.57 7.65 22.07
N ARG A 25 11.77 7.07 21.17
CA ARG A 25 11.74 5.63 20.88
C ARG A 25 11.69 5.42 19.37
N LYS A 26 12.54 4.53 18.85
CA LYS A 26 12.41 4.01 17.48
C LYS A 26 11.36 2.88 17.46
N PRO A 27 10.27 3.01 16.71
CA PRO A 27 9.27 1.95 16.57
C PRO A 27 9.82 0.79 15.73
N SER A 28 9.36 -0.44 15.99
CA SER A 28 9.64 -1.59 15.12
C SER A 28 8.79 -1.53 13.84
N ALA A 29 9.15 -2.34 12.84
CA ALA A 29 8.38 -2.46 11.59
C ALA A 29 6.92 -2.90 11.84
N GLU A 30 6.67 -3.72 12.86
CA GLU A 30 5.34 -4.16 13.26
C GLU A 30 4.50 -3.01 13.85
N ILE A 31 5.12 -2.17 14.67
CA ILE A 31 4.47 -0.98 15.24
C ILE A 31 4.14 0.02 14.13
N LEU A 32 5.08 0.27 13.22
CA LEU A 32 4.84 1.12 12.04
C LEU A 32 3.70 0.59 11.17
N LYS A 33 3.61 -0.73 10.95
CA LYS A 33 2.51 -1.38 10.22
C LYS A 33 1.17 -1.15 10.91
N SER A 34 1.13 -1.30 12.23
CA SER A 34 -0.10 -1.12 13.01
C SER A 34 -0.55 0.33 13.05
N LEU A 35 0.38 1.27 13.13
CA LEU A 35 0.10 2.70 13.00
C LEU A 35 -0.40 3.07 11.60
N ALA A 36 0.20 2.52 10.54
CA ALA A 36 -0.23 2.75 9.17
C ALA A 36 -1.66 2.27 8.92
N ARG A 37 -2.00 1.05 9.38
CA ARG A 37 -3.37 0.53 9.34
C ARG A 37 -4.35 1.41 10.11
N ALA A 38 -3.99 1.85 11.31
CA ALA A 38 -4.82 2.73 12.12
C ALA A 38 -5.01 4.12 11.50
N LEU A 39 -4.07 4.57 10.67
CA LEU A 39 -4.15 5.83 9.90
C LEU A 39 -4.80 5.66 8.52
N SER A 40 -5.13 4.42 8.13
CA SER A 40 -5.61 4.09 6.78
C SER A 40 -4.64 4.53 5.67
N ILE A 41 -3.34 4.41 5.93
CA ILE A 41 -2.28 4.69 4.95
C ILE A 41 -1.44 3.45 4.69
N GLN A 42 -0.70 3.50 3.59
CA GLN A 42 0.30 2.48 3.24
C GLN A 42 1.47 2.50 4.24
N ALA A 43 1.87 1.31 4.70
CA ALA A 43 2.95 1.13 5.68
C ALA A 43 4.33 1.48 5.11
N GLU A 44 4.46 1.33 3.80
CA GLU A 44 5.61 1.70 2.97
C GLU A 44 6.01 3.15 3.22
N SER A 45 5.03 4.07 3.24
CA SER A 45 5.29 5.49 3.51
C SER A 45 5.90 5.72 4.90
N MET A 46 5.55 4.88 5.89
CA MET A 46 6.12 4.93 7.23
C MET A 46 7.50 4.28 7.28
N TYR A 47 7.73 3.21 6.52
CA TYR A 47 9.01 2.54 6.43
C TYR A 47 10.08 3.39 5.76
N VAL A 48 9.76 4.08 4.66
CA VAL A 48 10.66 5.03 4.00
C VAL A 48 11.09 6.13 4.96
N ARG A 49 10.13 6.78 5.64
CA ARG A 49 10.42 7.82 6.65
C ARG A 49 11.24 7.30 7.85
N ALA A 50 11.12 6.02 8.17
CA ALA A 50 11.89 5.37 9.23
C ALA A 50 13.28 4.89 8.77
N GLY A 51 13.63 5.05 7.48
CA GLY A 51 14.86 4.52 6.88
C GLY A 51 14.89 2.99 6.79
N LEU A 52 13.72 2.35 6.83
CA LEU A 52 13.57 0.89 6.70
C LEU A 52 13.34 0.44 5.25
N LEU A 53 13.05 1.39 4.36
CA LEU A 53 12.96 1.20 2.92
C LEU A 53 13.65 2.37 2.23
N ASP A 54 14.31 2.09 1.10
CA ASP A 54 14.96 3.13 0.29
C ASP A 54 13.92 4.04 -0.39
N GLU A 55 14.25 5.33 -0.50
CA GLU A 55 13.50 6.30 -1.28
C GLU A 55 13.58 5.92 -2.77
N GLY A 56 12.58 5.17 -3.24
CA GLY A 56 12.57 4.59 -4.59
C GLY A 56 12.09 3.14 -4.64
N PHE A 57 11.92 2.49 -3.48
CA PHE A 57 11.25 1.19 -3.42
C PHE A 57 9.74 1.39 -3.61
N SER A 58 9.32 1.51 -4.87
CA SER A 58 7.93 1.30 -5.25
C SER A 58 7.79 -0.17 -5.62
N PRO A 59 6.76 -0.90 -5.14
CA PRO A 59 6.46 -2.19 -5.71
C PRO A 59 6.25 -2.01 -7.23
N PRO A 60 6.71 -2.97 -8.05
CA PRO A 60 6.55 -2.87 -9.49
C PRO A 60 5.06 -2.71 -9.80
N THR A 61 4.76 -1.82 -10.74
CA THR A 61 3.43 -1.74 -11.33
C THR A 61 3.07 -3.11 -11.92
N VAL A 62 1.77 -3.39 -12.07
CA VAL A 62 1.32 -4.65 -12.71
C VAL A 62 1.95 -4.81 -14.09
N VAL A 63 2.13 -3.70 -14.82
CA VAL A 63 2.79 -3.69 -16.13
C VAL A 63 4.25 -4.16 -16.01
N GLU A 64 5.03 -3.53 -15.14
CA GLU A 64 6.43 -3.90 -14.91
C GLU A 64 6.57 -5.35 -14.41
N ALA A 65 5.67 -5.80 -13.54
CA ALA A 65 5.66 -7.17 -13.04
C ALA A 65 5.43 -8.19 -14.17
N VAL A 66 4.47 -7.94 -15.07
CA VAL A 66 4.19 -8.81 -16.23
C VAL A 66 5.35 -8.78 -17.22
N GLU A 67 5.95 -7.61 -17.46
CA GLU A 67 7.11 -7.48 -18.35
C GLU A 67 8.35 -8.21 -17.83
N ALA A 68 8.58 -8.17 -16.53
CA ALA A 68 9.73 -8.83 -15.88
C ALA A 68 9.55 -10.34 -15.68
N ASP A 69 8.34 -10.90 -15.84
CA ASP A 69 8.06 -12.31 -15.58
C ASP A 69 8.81 -13.23 -16.57
N PRO A 70 9.73 -14.11 -16.13
CA PRO A 70 10.49 -15.00 -17.00
C PRO A 70 9.70 -16.22 -17.49
N VAL A 71 8.56 -16.56 -16.86
CA VAL A 71 7.72 -17.71 -17.24
C VAL A 71 6.87 -17.37 -18.47
N LEU A 72 6.57 -16.10 -18.69
CA LEU A 72 5.74 -15.64 -19.79
C LEU A 72 6.56 -15.40 -21.08
N SER A 73 6.08 -15.98 -22.18
CA SER A 73 6.54 -15.60 -23.52
C SER A 73 6.12 -14.16 -23.86
N THR A 74 6.81 -13.53 -24.82
CA THR A 74 6.48 -12.18 -25.30
C THR A 74 5.00 -12.05 -25.71
N ARG A 75 4.45 -13.08 -26.35
CA ARG A 75 3.04 -13.09 -26.76
C ARG A 75 2.09 -13.13 -25.56
N GLN A 76 2.39 -13.94 -24.54
CA GLN A 76 1.57 -14.00 -23.34
C GLN A 76 1.59 -12.68 -22.56
N LYS A 77 2.75 -12.03 -22.48
CA LYS A 77 2.89 -10.69 -21.88
C LYS A 77 1.99 -9.67 -22.59
N GLN A 78 2.04 -9.62 -23.92
CA GLN A 78 1.20 -8.71 -24.71
C GLN A 78 -0.30 -8.91 -24.44
N VAL A 79 -0.77 -10.16 -24.46
CA VAL A 79 -2.19 -10.48 -24.19
C VAL A 79 -2.62 -10.05 -22.79
N LEU A 80 -1.80 -10.33 -21.76
CA LEU A 80 -2.11 -9.94 -20.39
C LEU A 80 -2.18 -8.42 -20.22
N LEU A 81 -1.24 -7.69 -20.81
CA LEU A 81 -1.19 -6.24 -20.74
C LEU A 81 -2.36 -5.58 -21.50
N GLU A 82 -2.78 -6.17 -22.62
CA GLU A 82 -3.97 -5.72 -23.36
C GLU A 82 -5.23 -5.87 -22.51
N LEU A 83 -5.48 -7.07 -21.97
CA LEU A 83 -6.63 -7.32 -21.09
C LEU A 83 -6.62 -6.41 -19.86
N TYR A 84 -5.46 -6.22 -19.23
CA TYR A 84 -5.31 -5.34 -18.08
C TYR A 84 -5.69 -3.89 -18.40
N ARG A 85 -5.26 -3.36 -19.57
CA ARG A 85 -5.62 -2.01 -20.00
C ARG A 85 -7.12 -1.88 -20.23
N THR A 86 -7.74 -2.84 -20.92
CA THR A 86 -9.19 -2.85 -21.15
C THR A 86 -9.98 -2.84 -19.84
N LEU A 87 -9.54 -3.60 -18.82
CA LEU A 87 -10.20 -3.62 -17.51
C LEU A 87 -10.08 -2.29 -16.75
N ILE A 88 -8.95 -1.59 -16.87
CA ILE A 88 -8.78 -0.28 -16.24
C ILE A 88 -9.63 0.76 -16.96
N GLU A 89 -9.65 0.75 -18.29
CA GLU A 89 -10.49 1.64 -19.09
C GLU A 89 -11.97 1.44 -18.77
N SER A 90 -12.44 0.18 -18.68
CA SER A 90 -13.82 -0.12 -18.30
C SER A 90 -14.15 0.32 -16.88
N THR A 91 -13.23 0.14 -15.93
CA THR A 91 -13.43 0.58 -14.53
C THR A 91 -13.45 2.11 -14.42
N ALA A 92 -12.61 2.80 -15.21
CA ALA A 92 -12.53 4.26 -15.24
C ALA A 92 -13.74 4.90 -15.96
N ALA A 93 -14.38 4.18 -16.88
CA ALA A 93 -15.61 4.60 -17.55
C ALA A 93 -16.84 4.60 -16.64
N GLY A 94 -16.72 4.10 -15.40
CA GLY A 94 -17.84 3.95 -14.46
C GLY A 94 -18.65 2.68 -14.74
N PRO A 95 -19.39 2.15 -13.75
CA PRO A 95 -20.22 0.98 -13.98
C PRO A 95 -21.28 1.35 -15.02
N GLU A 96 -21.15 0.81 -16.23
CA GLU A 96 -22.31 0.66 -17.11
C GLU A 96 -23.37 -0.07 -16.28
N GLU A 97 -24.50 0.61 -16.10
CA GLU A 97 -25.62 0.17 -15.31
C GLU A 97 -25.85 -1.33 -15.53
N GLU A 98 -25.70 -2.14 -14.48
CA GLU A 98 -26.40 -3.42 -14.38
C GLU A 98 -27.91 -3.11 -14.30
N GLU A 99 -28.46 -2.63 -15.42
CA GLU A 99 -29.89 -2.55 -15.65
C GLU A 99 -30.32 -3.85 -16.34
N LYS A 100 -31.30 -4.51 -15.71
CA LYS A 100 -32.14 -5.62 -16.17
C LYS A 100 -31.59 -7.01 -15.88
N GLN A 101 -32.27 -7.85 -15.08
CA GLN A 101 -33.71 -8.12 -15.06
C GLN A 101 -34.18 -8.62 -13.69
#